data_AF-A0A0K2SGC7-F1
#
_entry.id   AF-A0A0K2SGC7-F1
#
_cell.length_a   1.000
_cell.length_b   1.000
_cell.length_c   1.000
_cell.angle_alpha   90.00
_cell.angle_beta   90.00
_cell.angle_gamma   90.00
#
_symmetry.space_group_name_H-M   'P 1'
#
loop_
_entity.id
_entity.type
_entity.pdbx_description
1 polymer ?
#
loop_
_entity_poly.entity_id
_entity_poly.type
_entity_poly.pdbx_seq_one_letter_code
_entity_poly.pdbx_strand_id
1 'polypeptide(L)'
;MGNPPDRTRFMAAVSDMERHASGFLAEEVLRHLPGDLRRILMQTSVLAEMTPSICRAVTVREDAGQLLERLYRHNLTIAALTAEEEGEPVCRPHALFARLLARTPTSSKG
;
A
#
# COMPACT_ATOMS: atom_id res chain seq x y z
N MET A 1 19.85 -10.94 34.31
CA MET A 1 18.37 -10.94 34.19
C MET A 1 17.99 -9.56 33.68
N GLY A 2 17.68 -9.42 32.38
CA GLY A 2 17.44 -8.10 31.77
C GLY A 2 16.16 -7.46 32.31
N ASN A 3 16.23 -6.19 32.70
CA ASN A 3 15.15 -5.47 33.35
C ASN A 3 13.98 -5.25 32.35
N PRO A 4 12.72 -5.62 32.65
CA PRO A 4 11.57 -5.42 31.78
C PRO A 4 11.40 -4.00 31.16
N PRO A 5 11.64 -2.86 31.87
CA PRO A 5 11.57 -1.53 31.27
C PRO A 5 12.60 -1.28 30.15
N ASP A 6 13.78 -1.89 30.21
CA ASP A 6 14.79 -1.76 29.15
C ASP A 6 14.35 -2.48 27.87
N ARG A 7 13.70 -3.63 28.02
CA ARG A 7 13.15 -4.38 26.87
C ARG A 7 12.02 -3.61 26.20
N THR A 8 11.10 -3.04 26.98
CA THR A 8 9.99 -2.25 26.43
C THR A 8 10.49 -0.98 25.74
N ARG A 9 11.47 -0.28 26.33
CA ARG A 9 12.09 0.91 25.73
C ARG A 9 12.84 0.57 24.45
N PHE A 10 13.56 -0.56 24.43
CA PHE A 10 14.23 -1.06 23.23
C PHE A 10 13.24 -1.41 22.12
N MET A 11 12.18 -2.16 22.44
CA MET A 11 11.12 -2.50 21.47
C MET A 11 10.45 -1.25 20.91
N ALA A 12 10.19 -0.24 21.74
CA ALA A 12 9.64 1.03 21.30
C ALA A 12 10.59 1.76 20.32
N ALA A 13 11.89 1.84 20.63
CA ALA A 13 12.88 2.47 19.78
C ALA A 13 13.05 1.73 18.43
N VAL A 14 13.05 0.40 18.44
CA VAL A 14 13.11 -0.41 17.21
C VAL A 14 11.85 -0.19 16.38
N SER A 15 10.67 -0.23 16.99
CA SER A 15 9.40 0.01 16.28
C SER A 15 9.34 1.42 15.68
N ASP A 16 9.98 2.39 16.32
CA ASP A 16 10.04 3.77 15.87
C ASP A 16 11.01 3.95 14.69
N MET A 17 12.18 3.31 14.76
CA MET A 17 13.12 3.22 13.64
C MET A 17 12.46 2.55 12.42
N GLU A 18 11.77 1.42 12.63
CA GLU A 18 11.04 0.73 11.56
C GLU A 18 9.96 1.61 10.93
N ARG A 19 9.21 2.36 11.74
CA ARG A 19 8.22 3.33 11.25
C ARG A 19 8.86 4.44 10.41
N HIS A 20 9.97 5.00 10.86
CA HIS A 20 10.69 6.04 10.13
C HIS A 20 11.27 5.52 8.81
N ALA A 21 11.97 4.38 8.85
CA ALA A 21 12.53 3.75 7.67
C ALA A 21 11.44 3.37 6.65
N SER A 22 10.32 2.82 7.11
CA SER A 22 9.17 2.48 6.28
C SER A 22 8.54 3.71 5.61
N GLY A 23 8.39 4.81 6.36
CA GLY A 23 7.85 6.06 5.82
C GLY A 23 8.74 6.62 4.71
N PHE A 24 10.05 6.71 4.96
CA PHE A 24 11.03 7.16 3.98
C PHE A 24 11.03 6.28 2.72
N LEU A 25 11.05 4.95 2.89
CA LEU A 25 11.02 4.02 1.75
C LEU A 25 9.75 4.14 0.91
N ALA A 26 8.58 4.30 1.55
CA ALA A 26 7.34 4.54 0.79
C ALA A 26 7.39 5.83 -0.01
N GLU A 27 7.91 6.92 0.58
CA GLU A 27 8.06 8.20 -0.13
C GLU A 27 9.02 8.09 -1.31
N GLU A 28 10.17 7.44 -1.13
CA GLU A 28 11.13 7.19 -2.21
C GLU A 28 10.51 6.36 -3.34
N VAL A 29 9.81 5.28 -3.01
CA VAL A 29 9.14 4.43 -4.00
C VAL A 29 8.07 5.20 -4.75
N LEU A 30 7.23 5.98 -4.06
CA LEU A 30 6.21 6.82 -4.69
C LEU A 30 6.82 7.89 -5.61
N ARG A 31 7.99 8.43 -5.28
CA ARG A 31 8.66 9.46 -6.07
C ARG A 31 9.22 8.91 -7.38
N HIS A 32 9.71 7.67 -7.37
CA HIS A 32 10.29 7.02 -8.54
C HIS A 32 9.27 6.25 -9.39
N LEU A 33 8.03 6.11 -8.92
CA LEU A 33 6.96 5.47 -9.68
C LEU A 33 6.51 6.35 -10.86
N PRO A 34 6.28 5.74 -12.06
CA PRO A 34 5.60 6.40 -13.15
C PRO A 34 4.25 6.98 -12.70
N GLY A 35 3.89 8.17 -13.19
CA GLY A 35 2.74 8.93 -12.70
C GLY A 35 1.41 8.16 -12.71
N ASP A 36 1.20 7.28 -13.69
CA ASP A 36 0.00 6.46 -13.77
C ASP A 36 -0.06 5.36 -12.71
N LEU A 37 1.07 4.72 -12.42
CA LEU A 37 1.19 3.71 -11.35
C LEU A 37 1.05 4.37 -9.97
N ARG A 38 1.60 5.58 -9.81
CA ARG A 38 1.43 6.35 -8.57
C ARG A 38 -0.04 6.70 -8.33
N ARG A 39 -0.74 7.16 -9.37
CA ARG A 39 -2.14 7.60 -9.26
C ARG A 39 -3.07 6.44 -8.92
N ILE A 40 -2.94 5.30 -9.61
CA ILE A 40 -3.77 4.13 -9.31
C ILE A 40 -3.50 3.61 -7.89
N LEU A 41 -2.22 3.53 -7.49
CA LEU A 41 -1.83 3.07 -6.15
C LEU A 41 -2.44 3.97 -5.05
N MET A 42 -2.46 5.29 -5.26
CA MET A 42 -3.09 6.23 -4.33
C MET A 42 -4.62 6.11 -4.28
N GLN A 43 -5.27 5.87 -5.42
CA GLN A 43 -6.73 5.75 -5.49
C GLN A 43 -7.23 4.43 -4.90
N THR A 44 -6.43 3.37 -5.02
CA THR A 44 -6.81 2.03 -4.57
C THR A 44 -6.30 1.67 -3.17
N SER A 45 -5.38 2.45 -2.59
CA SER A 45 -4.81 2.17 -1.27
C SER A 45 -5.81 2.23 -0.10
N VAL A 46 -6.96 2.88 -0.32
CA VAL A 46 -8.06 2.94 0.66
C VAL A 46 -8.90 1.68 0.67
N LEU A 47 -8.77 0.84 -0.36
CA LEU A 47 -9.53 -0.39 -0.49
C LEU A 47 -8.90 -1.47 0.38
N ALA A 48 -9.72 -2.18 1.15
CA ALA A 48 -9.25 -3.36 1.89
C ALA A 48 -8.84 -4.50 0.94
N GLU A 49 -9.49 -4.58 -0.22
CA GLU A 49 -9.31 -5.59 -1.26
C GLU A 49 -9.44 -4.95 -2.65
N MET A 50 -8.55 -5.34 -3.57
CA MET A 50 -8.40 -4.75 -4.89
C MET A 50 -8.51 -5.85 -5.95
N THR A 51 -9.59 -5.81 -6.74
CA THR A 51 -9.74 -6.61 -7.97
C THR A 51 -9.67 -5.69 -9.19
N PRO A 52 -9.39 -6.21 -10.40
CA PRO A 52 -9.49 -5.44 -11.63
C PRO A 52 -10.83 -4.72 -11.80
N SER A 53 -11.96 -5.39 -11.53
CA SER A 53 -13.30 -4.80 -11.60
C SER A 53 -13.50 -3.64 -10.62
N ILE A 54 -13.11 -3.80 -9.35
CA ILE A 54 -13.20 -2.73 -8.34
C ILE A 54 -12.28 -1.57 -8.72
N CYS A 55 -11.06 -1.86 -9.17
CA CYS A 55 -10.12 -0.81 -9.58
C CYS A 55 -10.67 -0.01 -10.77
N ARG A 56 -11.31 -0.66 -11.76
CA ARG A 56 -11.97 0.04 -12.88
C ARG A 56 -13.10 0.95 -12.38
N ALA A 57 -13.95 0.46 -11.49
CA ALA A 57 -15.07 1.22 -10.95
C ALA A 57 -14.60 2.45 -10.13
N VAL A 58 -13.56 2.30 -9.33
CA VAL A 58 -13.04 3.37 -8.45
C VAL A 58 -12.19 4.38 -9.21
N THR A 59 -11.38 3.93 -10.17
CA THR A 59 -10.47 4.81 -10.92
C THR A 59 -11.10 5.39 -12.19
N VAL A 60 -12.25 4.86 -12.62
CA VAL A 60 -12.92 5.19 -13.90
C VAL A 60 -11.95 5.05 -15.08
N ARG A 61 -11.14 3.99 -15.05
CA ARG A 61 -10.12 3.67 -16.06
C ARG A 61 -10.28 2.25 -16.56
N GLU A 62 -10.34 2.06 -17.86
CA GLU A 62 -10.43 0.71 -18.45
C GLU A 62 -9.10 -0.07 -18.32
N ASP A 63 -7.97 0.64 -18.33
CA ASP A 63 -6.61 0.09 -18.19
C ASP A 63 -6.22 -0.25 -16.74
N ALA A 64 -7.12 -0.07 -15.77
CA ALA A 64 -6.86 -0.31 -14.35
C ALA A 64 -6.35 -1.74 -14.07
N GLY A 65 -6.84 -2.74 -14.80
CA GLY A 65 -6.36 -4.13 -14.69
C GLY A 65 -4.90 -4.30 -15.11
N GLN A 66 -4.48 -3.69 -16.21
CA GLN A 66 -3.09 -3.74 -16.68
C GLN A 66 -2.15 -3.00 -15.73
N LEU A 67 -2.60 -1.88 -15.18
CA LEU A 67 -1.84 -1.13 -14.18
C LEU A 67 -1.71 -1.90 -12.87
N LEU A 68 -2.75 -2.61 -12.45
CA LEU A 68 -2.72 -3.50 -11.27
C LEU A 68 -1.72 -4.65 -11.48
N GLU A 69 -1.71 -5.26 -12.67
CA GLU A 69 -0.76 -6.31 -13.02
C GLU A 69 0.69 -5.80 -13.04
N ARG A 70 0.91 -4.57 -13.51
CA ARG A 70 2.23 -3.92 -13.44
C ARG A 70 2.64 -3.64 -11.99
N LEU A 71 1.74 -3.17 -11.14
CA LEU A 71 2.01 -2.98 -9.72
C LEU A 71 2.39 -4.30 -9.03
N TYR A 72 1.69 -5.38 -9.38
CA TYR A 72 2.01 -6.73 -8.92
C TYR A 72 3.42 -7.16 -9.35
N ARG A 73 3.77 -6.98 -10.63
CA ARG A 73 5.12 -7.28 -11.16
C ARG A 73 6.23 -6.44 -10.54
N HIS A 74 5.92 -5.24 -10.05
CA HIS A 74 6.88 -4.40 -9.34
C HIS A 74 7.00 -4.74 -7.84
N ASN A 75 6.32 -5.78 -7.34
CA ASN A 75 6.23 -6.16 -5.93
C ASN A 75 5.68 -5.03 -5.03
N LEU A 76 4.83 -4.15 -5.58
CA LEU A 76 4.30 -2.99 -4.86
C LEU A 76 2.93 -3.23 -4.22
N THR A 77 2.27 -4.32 -4.58
CA THR A 77 1.07 -4.84 -3.90
C THR A 77 1.46 -6.10 -3.12
N ILE A 78 1.15 -6.15 -1.83
CA ILE A 78 1.42 -7.35 -1.04
C ILE A 78 0.37 -8.37 -1.44
N ALA A 79 0.85 -9.41 -2.11
CA ALA A 79 0.20 -10.69 -2.34
C ALA A 79 -1.11 -10.64 -3.13
N ALA A 80 -1.13 -11.36 -4.24
CA ALA A 80 -2.38 -11.92 -4.74
C ALA A 80 -2.86 -12.89 -3.65
N LEU A 81 -4.00 -12.59 -3.01
CA LEU A 81 -4.63 -13.44 -2.00
C LEU A 81 -5.20 -14.71 -2.64
N THR A 82 -5.65 -14.60 -3.88
CA THR A 82 -6.19 -15.70 -4.67
C THR A 82 -5.63 -15.58 -6.09
N ALA A 83 -4.78 -16.53 -6.47
CA ALA A 83 -4.47 -16.83 -7.85
C ALA A 83 -5.37 -18.00 -8.27
N GLU A 84 -6.68 -17.83 -8.18
CA GLU A 84 -7.62 -18.90 -8.53
C GLU A 84 -7.79 -18.96 -10.05
N GLU A 85 -7.79 -20.18 -10.60
CA GLU A 85 -7.89 -20.45 -12.05
C GLU A 85 -9.25 -20.03 -12.65
N GLU A 86 -10.26 -19.68 -11.84
CA GLU A 86 -11.64 -19.40 -12.25
C GLU A 86 -12.18 -18.02 -11.80
N GLY A 87 -11.34 -17.09 -11.33
CA GLY A 87 -11.79 -15.79 -10.79
C GLY A 87 -10.87 -14.59 -11.05
N GLU A 88 -11.33 -13.39 -10.68
CA GLU A 88 -10.48 -12.18 -10.71
C GLU A 88 -9.47 -12.18 -9.56
N PRO A 89 -8.19 -11.81 -9.80
CA PRO A 89 -7.18 -11.79 -8.75
C PRO A 89 -7.52 -10.75 -7.68
N VAL A 90 -7.56 -11.18 -6.42
CA VAL A 90 -7.76 -10.29 -5.27
C VAL A 90 -6.39 -9.90 -4.71
N CYS A 91 -6.08 -8.61 -4.76
CA CYS A 91 -4.85 -8.03 -4.23
C CYS A 91 -5.14 -7.20 -2.99
N ARG A 92 -4.18 -7.09 -2.06
CA ARG A 92 -4.26 -6.09 -0.97
C ARG A 92 -3.23 -4.98 -1.17
N PRO A 93 -3.58 -3.72 -0.83
CA PRO A 93 -2.60 -2.66 -0.81
C PRO A 93 -1.53 -2.95 0.25
N HIS A 94 -0.27 -2.67 -0.09
CA HIS A 94 0.85 -2.86 0.83
C HIS A 94 0.64 -2.00 2.09
N ALA A 95 0.79 -2.59 3.27
CA ALA A 95 0.56 -1.91 4.55
C ALA A 95 1.39 -0.62 4.71
N LEU A 96 2.58 -0.59 4.09
CA LEU A 96 3.45 0.58 3.89
C LEU A 96 2.69 1.78 3.29
N PHE A 97 1.96 1.58 2.17
CA PHE A 97 1.21 2.64 1.49
C PHE A 97 -0.12 2.93 2.18
N ALA A 98 -0.80 1.91 2.70
CA ALA A 98 -2.03 2.12 3.47
C ALA A 98 -1.78 3.03 4.68
N ARG A 99 -0.64 2.88 5.39
CA ARG A 99 -0.24 3.76 6.49
C ARG A 99 0.21 5.14 6.05
N LEU A 100 0.91 5.25 4.92
CA LEU A 100 1.36 6.55 4.42
C LEU A 100 0.18 7.43 3.98
N LEU A 101 -0.82 6.82 3.34
CA LEU A 101 -1.99 7.51 2.80
C LEU A 101 -3.11 7.70 3.84
N ALA A 102 -3.15 6.88 4.90
CA ALA A 102 -3.97 7.17 6.07
C ALA A 102 -3.51 8.43 6.85
N ARG A 103 -2.27 8.92 6.62
CA ARG A 103 -1.74 10.14 7.27
C ARG A 103 -2.04 11.43 6.50
N THR A 104 -2.53 11.37 5.26
CA THR A 104 -2.99 12.59 4.59
C THR A 104 -4.40 12.91 5.10
N PRO A 105 -4.60 13.99 5.88
CA PRO A 105 -5.95 14.43 6.17
C PRO A 105 -6.63 14.72 4.83
N THR A 106 -7.69 14.00 4.54
CA THR A 106 -8.64 14.40 3.51
C THR A 106 -9.17 15.77 3.93
N SER A 107 -8.60 16.85 3.38
CA SER A 107 -9.24 18.16 3.38
C SER A 107 -10.50 18.09 2.52
N SER A 108 -11.53 17.44 3.04
CA SER A 108 -12.92 17.68 2.66
C SER A 108 -13.44 18.76 3.60
N LYS A 109 -13.12 20.01 3.31
CA LYS A 109 -13.94 21.14 3.76
C LYS A 109 -15.14 21.19 2.79
N GLY A 110 -16.28 20.71 3.27
CA GLY A 110 -17.60 21.13 2.81
C GLY A 110 -18.21 22.00 3.90
#